data_AF-A0A955KLC4-F1
#
_entry.id   AF-A0A955KLC4-F1
#
_cell.length_a   1.000
_cell.length_b   1.000
_cell.length_c   1.000
_cell.angle_alpha   90.00
_cell.angle_beta   90.00
_cell.angle_gamma   90.00
#
_symmetry.space_group_name_H-M   'P 1'
#
loop_
_entity.id
_entity.type
_entity.pdbx_description
1 polymer ?
#
loop_
_entity_poly.entity_id
_entity_poly.type
_entity_poly.pdbx_seq_one_letter_code
_entity_poly.pdbx_strand_id
1 'polypeptide(L)' 'MKDIRSKSDSELVSVVEKARETLRQERFKESHSRKKSVIDNAKKDIARALTEQTVRRTKSETK' A
#
# COMPACT_ATOMS: atom_id res chain seq x y z
N MET A 1 -6.87 -2.61 11.62
CA MET A 1 -6.00 -3.15 10.56
C MET A 1 -6.84 -3.14 9.28
N LYS A 2 -6.41 -2.51 8.17
CA LYS A 2 -7.24 -2.46 6.94
C LYS A 2 -7.33 -3.87 6.35
N ASP A 3 -8.54 -4.41 6.21
CA ASP A 3 -8.76 -5.64 5.45
C ASP A 3 -8.51 -5.34 3.97
N ILE A 4 -7.35 -5.77 3.48
CA ILE A 4 -6.93 -5.62 2.09
C ILE A 4 -7.58 -6.70 1.22
N ARG A 5 -7.91 -7.86 1.80
CA ARG A 5 -8.52 -9.00 1.09
C ARG A 5 -9.94 -8.73 0.62
N SER A 6 -10.71 -7.90 1.34
CA SER A 6 -12.08 -7.55 0.99
C SER A 6 -12.18 -6.49 -0.11
N LYS A 7 -11.06 -5.86 -0.49
CA LYS A 7 -11.05 -4.80 -1.49
C LYS A 7 -11.10 -5.35 -2.90
N SER A 8 -11.75 -4.62 -3.80
CA SER A 8 -11.68 -4.91 -5.24
C SER A 8 -10.29 -4.58 -5.81
N ASP A 9 -9.98 -5.05 -7.01
CA ASP A 9 -8.67 -4.77 -7.63
C ASP A 9 -8.45 -3.26 -7.87
N SER A 10 -9.50 -2.53 -8.23
CA SER A 10 -9.45 -1.06 -8.40
C SER A 10 -9.18 -0.36 -7.06
N GLU A 11 -9.80 -0.83 -5.98
CA GLU A 11 -9.53 -0.32 -4.64
C GLU A 11 -8.12 -0.64 -4.14
N LEU A 12 -7.56 -1.79 -4.51
CA LEU A 12 -6.16 -2.13 -4.20
C LEU A 12 -5.19 -1.16 -4.89
N VAL A 13 -5.45 -0.79 -6.15
CA VAL A 13 -4.67 0.23 -6.87
C VAL A 13 -4.75 1.57 -6.13
N SER A 14 -5.96 2.03 -5.79
CA SER A 14 -6.15 3.28 -5.05
C SER A 14 -5.46 3.29 -3.68
N VAL A 15 -5.38 2.13 -3.00
CA VAL A 15 -4.63 2.00 -1.74
C VAL A 15 -3.15 2.22 -1.96
N VAL A 16 -2.58 1.62 -3.02
CA VAL A 16 -1.16 1.77 -3.35
C VAL A 16 -0.85 3.23 -3.70
N GLU A 17 -1.66 3.88 -4.52
CA GLU A 17 -1.47 5.28 -4.92
C GLU A 17 -1.49 6.22 -3.71
N LYS A 18 -2.52 6.12 -2.86
CA LYS A 18 -2.64 6.94 -1.64
C LYS A 18 -1.49 6.71 -0.67
N ALA A 19 -1.05 5.45 -0.50
CA ALA A 19 0.05 5.12 0.37
C ALA A 19 1.41 5.60 -0.19
N ARG A 20 1.61 5.56 -1.52
CA ARG A 20 2.79 6.14 -2.18
C ARG A 20 2.82 7.66 -2.02
N GLU A 21 1.68 8.32 -2.16
CA GLU A 21 1.58 9.76 -1.95
C GLU A 21 1.90 10.12 -0.50
N THR A 22 1.34 9.37 0.47
CA THR A 22 1.69 9.54 1.90
C THR A 22 3.20 9.39 2.13
N LEU A 23 3.84 8.39 1.52
CA LEU A 23 5.28 8.19 1.60
C LEU A 23 6.05 9.36 0.98
N ARG A 24 5.58 9.90 -0.16
CA ARG A 24 6.17 11.06 -0.83
C ARG A 24 6.12 12.28 0.08
N GLN A 25 4.94 12.61 0.59
CA GLN A 25 4.73 13.73 1.50
C GLN A 25 5.62 13.63 2.75
N GLU A 26 5.72 12.45 3.37
CA GLU A 26 6.61 12.26 4.52
C GLU A 26 8.10 12.35 4.17
N ARG A 27 8.53 11.95 2.97
CA ARG A 27 9.93 12.05 2.55
C ARG A 27 10.38 13.49 2.31
N PHE A 28 9.49 14.32 1.78
CA PHE A 28 9.78 15.72 1.47
C PHE A 28 9.55 16.68 2.65
N LYS A 29 9.10 16.19 3.80
CA LYS A 29 9.07 16.98 5.04
C LYS A 29 10.47 17.25 5.58
N GLU A 30 10.57 18.35 6.32
CA GLU A 30 11.70 18.66 7.20
C GLU A 30 12.02 17.50 8.14
N SER A 31 13.31 17.26 8.41
CA SER A 31 13.79 16.04 9.07
C SER A 31 13.10 15.75 10.41
N HIS A 32 12.86 16.81 11.19
CA HIS A 32 12.22 16.79 12.52
C HIS A 32 10.71 16.51 12.46
N SER A 33 10.08 16.77 11.32
CA SER A 33 8.63 16.63 11.11
C SER A 33 8.25 15.28 10.50
N ARG A 34 9.23 14.46 10.11
CA ARG A 34 9.00 13.13 9.52
C ARG A 34 8.55 12.15 10.58
N LYS A 35 7.42 11.48 10.34
CA LYS A 35 6.92 10.46 11.26
C LYS A 35 7.29 9.07 10.76
N LYS A 36 8.26 8.42 11.42
CA LYS A 36 8.69 7.05 11.10
C LYS A 36 7.52 6.07 11.03
N SER A 37 6.59 6.15 11.98
CA SER A 37 5.41 5.28 12.02
C SER A 37 4.50 5.44 10.80
N VAL A 38 4.39 6.66 10.25
CA VAL A 38 3.60 6.94 9.03
C VAL A 38 4.28 6.31 7.81
N ILE A 39 5.60 6.47 7.69
CA ILE A 39 6.40 5.85 6.63
C ILE A 39 6.30 4.32 6.67
N ASP A 40 6.47 3.73 7.85
CA ASP A 40 6.43 2.28 8.04
C ASP A 40 5.03 1.72 7.72
N ASN A 41 3.97 2.42 8.13
CA ASN A 41 2.61 2.03 7.82
C ASN A 41 2.30 2.17 6.31
N ALA A 42 2.74 3.26 5.67
CA ALA A 42 2.56 3.44 4.23
C ALA A 42 3.27 2.34 3.42
N LYS A 43 4.50 1.96 3.80
CA LYS A 43 5.22 0.83 3.19
C LYS A 43 4.50 -0.49 3.38
N LYS A 44 3.98 -0.76 4.59
CA LYS A 44 3.19 -1.96 4.88
C LYS A 44 1.91 -2.03 4.06
N ASP A 45 1.19 -0.93 3.92
CA ASP A 45 -0.04 -0.85 3.10
C ASP A 45 0.28 -1.13 1.62
N ILE A 46 1.36 -0.55 1.07
CA ILE A 46 1.82 -0.84 -0.30
C ILE A 46 2.16 -2.32 -0.47
N ALA A 47 3.00 -2.87 0.41
CA ALA A 47 3.46 -4.25 0.29
C ALA A 47 2.28 -5.23 0.28
N ARG A 48 1.36 -5.07 1.24
CA ARG A 48 0.19 -5.96 1.35
C ARG A 48 -0.75 -5.86 0.15
N ALA A 49 -1.01 -4.66 -0.35
CA ALA A 49 -1.88 -4.47 -1.51
C ALA A 49 -1.29 -5.09 -2.79
N LEU A 50 0.02 -4.93 -3.01
CA LEU A 50 0.71 -5.56 -4.14
C LEU A 50 0.77 -7.09 -3.99
N THR A 51 1.04 -7.61 -2.79
CA THR A 51 1.00 -9.06 -2.54
C THR A 51 -0.37 -9.64 -2.86
N GLU A 52 -1.46 -8.99 -2.44
CA GLU A 52 -2.81 -9.46 -2.74
C GLU A 52 -3.08 -9.46 -4.25
N GLN A 53 -2.68 -8.41 -4.98
CA GLN A 53 -2.79 -8.39 -6.45
C GLN A 53 -2.02 -9.53 -7.11
N THR A 54 -0.79 -9.81 -6.67
CA THR A 54 0.00 -10.93 -7.18
C THR A 54 -0.66 -12.28 -6.87
N VAL A 55 -1.21 -12.45 -5.66
CA VAL A 55 -1.93 -13.67 -5.26
C VAL A 55 -3.19 -13.87 -6.11
N ARG A 56 -3.94 -12.82 -6.43
CA ARG A 56 -5.12 -12.91 -7.30
C ARG A 56 -4.73 -13.31 -8.71
N ARG A 57 -3.71 -12.65 -9.28
CA ARG A 57 -3.21 -12.95 -10.62
C ARG A 57 -2.71 -14.39 -10.75
N THR A 58 -1.90 -14.84 -9.80
CA THR A 58 -1.38 -16.22 -9.81
C THR A 58 -2.51 -17.25 -9.70
N LYS A 59 -3.52 -17.01 -8.86
CA LYS A 59 -4.71 -17.87 -8.76
C LYS A 59 -5.57 -17.89 -10.03
N SER A 60 -5.66 -16.78 -10.77
CA SER A 60 -6.36 -16.77 -12.06
C SER A 60 -5.59 -17.48 -13.16
N GLU A 61 -4.25 -17.47 -13.11
CA GLU A 61 -3.38 -18.16 -14.09
C GLU A 61 -3.29 -19.69 -13.85
N THR A 62 -3.59 -20.16 -12.63
CA THR A 62 -3.58 -21.61 -12.27
C THR A 62 -4.93 -22.30 -12.40
N LYS A 63 -5.95 -21.62 -12.93
CA LYS A 63 -7.26 -22.19 -13.27
C LYS A 63 -7.39 -22.34 -14.78
#